data_AF-A0A223MAR4-F1
#
_entry.id   AF-A0A223MAR4-F1
#
_cell.length_a   1.000
_cell.length_b   1.000
_cell.length_c   1.000
_cell.angle_alpha   90.00
_cell.angle_beta   90.00
_cell.angle_gamma   90.00
#
_symmetry.space_group_name_H-M   'P 1'
#
loop_
_entity.id
_entity.type
_entity.pdbx_description
1 polymer ?
#
loop_
_entity_poly.entity_id
_entity_poly.type
_entity_poly.pdbx_seq_one_letter_code
_entity_poly.pdbx_strand_id
1 'polypeptide(L)'
;MKKIDYFDAIKDAKQASDTRTLLEKYYKIMDNWQKANPEKKLSDYLDYAAISHFEQTESQNKINLLTVHSSKGLEFEYVFLVGMNQGVFPAQKVLDQNSSSEYEEERRLAFVAVTRAKRVLYITNGYRAPSFARGLPQKFKTNQNIVSAFVKEMKIKAERFAQFRKLDETGKLNYTKDKSEIVEFVAGDQINHLKFGRGIVLEVRIDSILVKFFEIPGDKGIKTLIKTHKSIDKIT
;
A
#
# COMPACT_ATOMS: atom_id res chain seq x y z
N MET A 1 -34.93 2.18 -15.45
CA MET A 1 -34.19 0.90 -15.47
C MET A 1 -35.03 -0.25 -16.04
N LYS A 2 -36.12 -0.70 -15.39
CA LYS A 2 -37.02 -1.73 -15.95
C LYS A 2 -37.75 -1.33 -17.25
N LYS A 3 -37.93 -0.02 -17.51
CA LYS A 3 -38.54 0.51 -18.74
C LYS A 3 -37.59 0.51 -19.95
N ILE A 4 -36.31 0.25 -19.75
CA ILE A 4 -35.27 0.29 -20.80
C ILE A 4 -34.50 -1.05 -20.85
N ASP A 5 -35.02 -2.08 -20.19
CA ASP A 5 -34.47 -3.45 -20.14
C ASP A 5 -32.97 -3.54 -19.82
N TYR A 6 -32.45 -2.53 -19.09
CA TYR A 6 -31.02 -2.37 -18.87
C TYR A 6 -30.39 -3.54 -18.09
N PHE A 7 -31.13 -4.10 -17.12
CA PHE A 7 -30.66 -5.24 -16.35
C PHE A 7 -30.77 -6.56 -17.13
N ASP A 8 -31.72 -6.67 -18.04
CA ASP A 8 -31.92 -7.87 -18.87
C ASP A 8 -30.83 -7.99 -19.95
N ALA A 9 -30.22 -6.87 -20.32
CA ALA A 9 -29.04 -6.83 -21.20
C ALA A 9 -27.75 -7.35 -20.53
N ILE A 10 -27.70 -7.42 -19.19
CA ILE A 10 -26.52 -7.89 -18.44
C ILE A 10 -26.62 -9.41 -18.27
N LYS A 11 -25.86 -10.15 -19.07
CA LYS A 11 -25.90 -11.62 -19.11
C LYS A 11 -25.26 -12.31 -17.89
N ASP A 12 -24.34 -11.64 -17.21
CA ASP A 12 -23.64 -12.17 -16.02
C ASP A 12 -24.39 -11.76 -14.73
N ALA A 13 -24.81 -12.75 -13.96
CA ALA A 13 -25.58 -12.53 -12.73
C ALA A 13 -24.81 -11.79 -11.62
N LYS A 14 -23.48 -12.02 -11.53
CA LYS A 14 -22.63 -11.31 -10.57
C LYS A 14 -22.46 -9.87 -11.00
N GLN A 15 -22.18 -9.63 -12.27
CA GLN A 15 -22.09 -8.29 -12.82
C GLN A 15 -23.40 -7.52 -12.63
N ALA A 16 -24.55 -8.16 -12.87
CA ALA A 16 -25.87 -7.53 -12.67
C ALA A 16 -26.10 -7.11 -11.21
N SER A 17 -25.71 -7.94 -10.25
CA SER A 17 -25.79 -7.63 -8.81
C SER A 17 -24.89 -6.46 -8.42
N ASP A 18 -23.63 -6.46 -8.88
CA ASP A 18 -22.67 -5.39 -8.61
C ASP A 18 -23.14 -4.06 -9.24
N THR A 19 -23.63 -4.11 -10.49
CA THR A 19 -24.20 -2.94 -11.17
C THR A 19 -25.42 -2.40 -10.43
N ARG A 20 -26.30 -3.26 -9.91
CA ARG A 20 -27.46 -2.83 -9.13
C ARG A 20 -27.05 -2.10 -7.85
N THR A 21 -26.08 -2.65 -7.12
CA THR A 21 -25.53 -2.03 -5.90
C THR A 21 -24.91 -0.67 -6.20
N LEU A 22 -24.16 -0.56 -7.30
CA LEU A 22 -23.57 0.69 -7.75
C LEU A 22 -24.63 1.74 -8.09
N LEU A 23 -25.70 1.35 -8.80
CA LEU A 23 -26.80 2.24 -9.15
C LEU A 23 -27.56 2.74 -7.93
N GLU A 24 -27.82 1.88 -6.95
CA GLU A 24 -28.42 2.28 -5.66
C GLU A 24 -27.57 3.33 -4.95
N LYS A 25 -26.24 3.18 -5.00
CA LYS A 25 -25.32 4.20 -4.46
C LYS A 25 -25.43 5.53 -5.22
N TYR A 26 -25.50 5.50 -6.55
CA TYR A 26 -25.68 6.72 -7.35
C TYR A 26 -27.01 7.42 -7.06
N TYR A 27 -28.10 6.66 -6.93
CA TYR A 27 -29.40 7.21 -6.54
C TYR A 27 -29.34 7.91 -5.19
N LYS A 28 -28.65 7.30 -4.20
CA LYS A 28 -28.47 7.91 -2.89
C LYS A 28 -27.67 9.22 -2.95
N ILE A 29 -26.63 9.28 -3.77
CA ILE A 29 -25.82 10.50 -3.98
C ILE A 29 -26.69 11.60 -4.61
N MET A 30 -27.46 11.25 -5.64
CA MET A 30 -28.35 12.19 -6.33
C MET A 30 -29.46 12.70 -5.41
N ASP A 31 -30.09 11.83 -4.61
CA ASP A 31 -31.12 12.19 -3.62
C ASP A 31 -30.58 13.14 -2.56
N ASN A 32 -29.37 12.86 -2.02
CA ASN A 32 -28.70 13.76 -1.08
C ASN A 32 -28.39 15.13 -1.70
N TRP A 33 -27.89 15.15 -2.94
CA TRP A 33 -27.59 16.40 -3.64
C TRP A 33 -28.85 17.22 -3.91
N GLN A 34 -29.95 16.57 -4.31
CA GLN A 34 -31.23 17.23 -4.55
C GLN A 34 -31.80 17.81 -3.26
N LYS A 35 -31.73 17.08 -2.14
CA LYS A 35 -32.13 17.60 -0.81
C LYS A 35 -31.33 18.84 -0.40
N ALA A 36 -30.04 18.88 -0.71
CA ALA A 36 -29.18 20.03 -0.44
C ALA A 36 -29.38 21.19 -1.43
N ASN A 37 -29.99 20.93 -2.60
CA ASN A 37 -30.17 21.90 -3.68
C ASN A 37 -31.60 21.86 -4.25
N PRO A 38 -32.65 22.19 -3.46
CA PRO A 38 -34.05 22.00 -3.84
C PRO A 38 -34.48 22.83 -5.06
N GLU A 39 -33.85 23.98 -5.30
CA GLU A 39 -34.16 24.89 -6.41
C GLU A 39 -33.44 24.52 -7.73
N LYS A 40 -32.54 23.53 -7.72
CA LYS A 40 -31.72 23.18 -8.88
C LYS A 40 -32.36 22.09 -9.74
N LYS A 41 -32.06 22.15 -11.04
CA LYS A 41 -32.56 21.20 -12.05
C LYS A 41 -31.58 20.05 -12.24
N LEU A 42 -32.06 19.01 -12.95
CA LEU A 42 -31.23 17.88 -13.33
C LEU A 42 -30.01 18.30 -14.18
N SER A 43 -30.14 19.31 -15.03
CA SER A 43 -29.01 19.87 -15.79
C SER A 43 -27.88 20.30 -14.87
N ASP A 44 -28.21 20.99 -13.78
CA ASP A 44 -27.25 21.50 -12.82
C ASP A 44 -26.57 20.37 -12.04
N TYR A 45 -27.28 19.25 -11.81
CA TYR A 45 -26.69 18.04 -11.26
C TYR A 45 -25.70 17.39 -12.23
N LEU A 46 -26.03 17.33 -13.53
CA LEU A 46 -25.14 16.75 -14.53
C LEU A 46 -23.85 17.57 -14.69
N ASP A 47 -23.97 18.90 -14.69
CA ASP A 47 -22.81 19.80 -14.69
C ASP A 47 -21.97 19.63 -13.42
N TYR A 48 -22.63 19.56 -12.26
CA TYR A 48 -21.97 19.27 -10.98
C TYR A 48 -21.25 17.91 -11.00
N ALA A 49 -21.90 16.86 -11.50
CA ALA A 49 -21.35 15.51 -11.54
C ALA A 49 -20.20 15.36 -12.54
N ALA A 50 -20.20 16.14 -13.63
CA ALA A 50 -19.10 16.18 -14.59
C ALA A 50 -17.82 16.77 -14.00
N ILE A 51 -17.96 17.72 -13.07
CA ILE A 51 -16.83 18.43 -12.44
C ILE A 51 -16.41 17.74 -11.13
N SER A 52 -17.36 17.18 -10.39
CA SER A 52 -17.10 16.62 -9.06
C SER A 52 -16.44 15.26 -9.14
N HIS A 53 -15.31 15.09 -8.45
CA HIS A 53 -14.84 13.77 -8.10
C HIS A 53 -15.73 13.24 -6.98
N PHE A 54 -16.30 12.04 -7.16
CA PHE A 54 -17.16 11.41 -6.17
C PHE A 54 -16.37 11.17 -4.87
N GLU A 55 -16.46 12.12 -3.93
CA GLU A 55 -15.89 11.93 -2.61
C GLU A 55 -16.70 10.87 -1.87
N GLN A 56 -16.06 9.74 -1.59
CA GLN A 56 -16.64 8.74 -0.71
C GLN A 56 -16.65 9.29 0.71
N THR A 57 -17.86 9.53 1.20
CA THR A 57 -18.27 9.74 2.59
C THR A 57 -17.18 9.51 3.65
N GLU A 58 -17.00 10.57 4.45
CA GLU A 58 -16.32 10.69 5.74
C GLU A 58 -16.22 9.36 6.49
N SER A 59 -15.05 8.75 6.42
CA SER A 59 -14.61 7.87 7.49
C SER A 59 -13.21 8.35 7.83
N GLN A 60 -13.04 8.91 9.03
CA GLN A 60 -11.81 9.59 9.45
C GLN A 60 -10.58 8.65 9.54
N ASN A 61 -10.78 7.32 9.53
CA ASN A 61 -9.71 6.32 9.60
C ASN A 61 -9.52 5.58 8.27
N LYS A 62 -9.06 6.27 7.23
CA LYS A 62 -8.71 5.68 5.93
C LYS A 62 -7.28 6.03 5.53
N ILE A 63 -6.70 5.19 4.69
CA ILE A 63 -5.44 5.48 4.00
C ILE A 63 -5.77 6.18 2.69
N ASN A 64 -5.10 7.30 2.42
CA ASN A 64 -5.26 8.02 1.16
C ASN A 64 -4.35 7.41 0.09
N LEU A 65 -4.97 6.90 -0.99
CA LEU A 65 -4.25 6.47 -2.18
C LEU A 65 -4.38 7.55 -3.25
N LEU A 66 -3.27 8.21 -3.57
CA LEU A 66 -3.22 9.34 -4.48
C LEU A 66 -2.15 9.13 -5.54
N THR A 67 -2.31 9.79 -6.68
CA THR A 67 -1.18 9.99 -7.61
C THR A 67 -0.28 11.10 -7.09
N VAL A 68 0.98 11.14 -7.55
CA VAL A 68 1.91 12.23 -7.19
C VAL A 68 1.33 13.60 -7.53
N HIS A 69 0.68 13.74 -8.69
CA HIS A 69 0.03 14.98 -9.10
C HIS A 69 -1.10 15.41 -8.15
N SER A 70 -1.97 14.46 -7.80
CA SER A 70 -3.10 14.72 -6.89
C SER A 70 -2.66 15.02 -5.46
N SER A 71 -1.41 14.70 -5.09
CA SER A 71 -0.85 15.00 -3.77
C SER A 71 -0.35 16.44 -3.62
N LYS A 72 -0.28 17.21 -4.71
CA LYS A 72 0.24 18.58 -4.70
C LYS A 72 -0.60 19.47 -3.78
N GLY A 73 0.06 20.15 -2.85
CA GLY A 73 -0.60 21.00 -1.85
C GLY A 73 -1.14 20.25 -0.62
N LEU A 74 -1.07 18.93 -0.60
CA LEU A 74 -1.39 18.10 0.58
C LEU A 74 -0.10 17.72 1.32
N GLU A 75 -0.21 17.42 2.61
CA GLU A 75 0.90 16.92 3.42
C GLU A 75 0.39 15.91 4.45
N PHE A 76 1.20 14.89 4.73
CA PHE A 76 0.83 13.78 5.60
C PHE A 76 1.97 13.44 6.57
N GLU A 77 1.63 12.95 7.77
CA GLU A 77 2.61 12.50 8.77
C GLU A 77 3.52 11.39 8.23
N TYR A 78 2.91 10.43 7.53
CA TYR A 78 3.57 9.27 6.94
C TYR A 78 3.20 9.15 5.47
N VAL A 79 4.20 9.01 4.58
CA VAL A 79 3.99 8.86 3.14
C VAL A 79 4.69 7.59 2.65
N PHE A 80 3.98 6.82 1.83
CA PHE A 80 4.53 5.66 1.13
C PHE A 80 4.61 5.99 -0.37
N LEU A 81 5.81 6.33 -0.84
CA LEU A 81 6.08 6.52 -2.26
C LEU A 81 6.39 5.16 -2.89
N VAL A 82 5.46 4.67 -3.67
CA VAL A 82 5.50 3.31 -4.25
C VAL A 82 5.92 3.33 -5.72
N GLY A 83 6.63 2.28 -6.13
CA GLY A 83 6.98 2.08 -7.54
C GLY A 83 8.10 3.00 -8.05
N MET A 84 9.08 3.31 -7.20
CA MET A 84 10.29 4.07 -7.58
C MET A 84 11.25 3.20 -8.42
N ASN A 85 10.75 2.77 -9.57
CA ASN A 85 11.37 1.87 -10.53
C ASN A 85 11.69 2.66 -11.80
N GLN A 86 12.83 2.39 -12.44
CA GLN A 86 13.16 2.98 -13.73
C GLN A 86 12.13 2.56 -14.79
N GLY A 87 11.62 3.51 -15.57
CA GLY A 87 10.57 3.27 -16.55
C GLY A 87 9.14 3.32 -15.99
N VAL A 88 8.97 3.31 -14.67
CA VAL A 88 7.71 3.64 -13.98
C VAL A 88 7.74 5.10 -13.52
N PHE A 89 8.78 5.46 -12.76
CA PHE A 89 9.01 6.83 -12.33
C PHE A 89 10.52 7.06 -12.16
N PRO A 90 11.23 7.62 -13.16
CA PRO A 90 10.68 8.27 -14.34
C PRO A 90 10.00 7.32 -15.35
N ALA A 91 8.98 7.81 -16.04
CA ALA A 91 8.21 7.03 -17.01
C ALA A 91 9.07 6.67 -18.23
N GLN A 92 8.90 5.47 -18.78
CA GLN A 92 9.73 5.01 -19.90
C GLN A 92 9.62 5.94 -21.12
N LYS A 93 8.45 6.53 -21.37
CA LYS A 93 8.26 7.48 -22.49
C LYS A 93 9.25 8.66 -22.38
N VAL A 94 9.41 9.21 -21.19
CA VAL A 94 10.30 10.35 -20.93
C VAL A 94 11.77 9.93 -21.12
N LEU A 95 12.12 8.70 -20.74
CA LEU A 95 13.45 8.14 -20.97
C LEU A 95 13.74 7.92 -22.45
N ASP A 96 12.78 7.41 -23.22
CA ASP A 96 12.95 7.11 -24.65
C ASP A 96 13.06 8.38 -25.50
N GLN A 97 12.35 9.44 -25.12
CA GLN A 97 12.31 10.70 -25.86
C GLN A 97 13.57 11.54 -25.68
N ASN A 98 14.43 11.24 -24.70
CA ASN A 98 15.63 12.02 -24.34
C ASN A 98 15.35 13.53 -24.20
N SER A 99 14.09 13.91 -23.90
CA SER A 99 13.69 15.29 -23.70
C SER A 99 14.09 15.71 -22.29
N SER A 100 15.14 16.55 -22.21
CA SER A 100 15.62 17.08 -20.93
C SER A 100 14.50 17.81 -20.17
N SER A 101 13.63 18.53 -20.87
CA SER A 101 12.54 19.28 -20.25
C SER A 101 11.51 18.37 -19.55
N GLU A 102 11.10 17.28 -20.20
CA GLU A 102 10.14 16.32 -19.63
C GLU A 102 10.76 15.54 -18.46
N TYR A 103 12.03 15.19 -18.57
CA TYR A 103 12.76 14.53 -17.48
C TYR A 103 12.87 15.44 -16.25
N GLU A 104 13.17 16.73 -16.43
CA GLU A 104 13.19 17.70 -15.34
C GLU A 104 11.81 17.94 -14.72
N GLU A 105 10.72 17.82 -15.49
CA GLU A 105 9.36 17.89 -14.94
C GLU A 105 9.06 16.67 -14.06
N GLU A 106 9.39 15.46 -14.50
CA GLU A 106 9.23 14.28 -13.64
C GLU A 106 10.14 14.32 -12.40
N ARG A 107 11.34 14.89 -12.51
CA ARG A 107 12.21 15.15 -11.36
C ARG A 107 11.54 16.12 -10.38
N ARG A 108 10.92 17.20 -10.86
CA ARG A 108 10.15 18.13 -10.03
C ARG A 108 8.98 17.42 -9.34
N LEU A 109 8.27 16.55 -10.05
CA LEU A 109 7.20 15.74 -9.45
C LEU A 109 7.74 14.81 -8.36
N ALA A 110 8.91 14.19 -8.55
CA ALA A 110 9.53 13.36 -7.53
C ALA A 110 9.88 14.19 -6.27
N PHE A 111 10.41 15.40 -6.45
CA PHE A 111 10.65 16.33 -5.36
C PHE A 111 9.36 16.71 -4.61
N VAL A 112 8.27 16.99 -5.34
CA VAL A 112 6.95 17.23 -4.74
C VAL A 112 6.53 16.02 -3.91
N ALA A 113 6.62 14.80 -4.43
CA ALA A 113 6.24 13.59 -3.72
C ALA A 113 7.01 13.40 -2.39
N VAL A 114 8.32 13.61 -2.42
CA VAL A 114 9.18 13.48 -1.22
C VAL A 114 8.83 14.51 -0.17
N THR A 115 8.55 15.75 -0.57
CA THR A 115 8.20 16.84 0.36
C THR A 115 6.78 16.75 0.92
N ARG A 116 5.96 15.77 0.53
CA ARG A 116 4.62 15.58 1.13
C ARG A 116 4.69 14.98 2.55
N ALA A 117 5.82 14.36 2.91
CA ALA A 117 6.00 13.68 4.20
C ALA A 117 6.47 14.65 5.29
N LYS A 118 5.75 14.72 6.40
CA LYS A 118 6.14 15.55 7.56
C LYS A 118 7.11 14.84 8.51
N ARG A 119 6.91 13.53 8.75
CA ARG A 119 7.75 12.76 9.69
C ARG A 119 8.54 11.67 9.00
N VAL A 120 7.87 10.76 8.30
CA VAL A 120 8.53 9.59 7.71
C VAL A 120 8.07 9.39 6.28
N LEU A 121 9.07 9.20 5.41
CA LEU A 121 8.88 8.81 4.02
C LEU A 121 9.39 7.39 3.81
N TYR A 122 8.53 6.51 3.33
CA TYR A 122 8.90 5.18 2.85
C TYR A 122 8.95 5.19 1.34
N ILE A 123 10.09 4.79 0.77
CA ILE A 123 10.26 4.62 -0.67
C ILE A 123 10.35 3.13 -0.97
N THR A 124 9.55 2.65 -1.93
CA THR A 124 9.58 1.24 -2.34
C THR A 124 9.89 1.10 -3.83
N ASN A 125 10.64 0.05 -4.16
CA ASN A 125 10.98 -0.36 -5.51
C ASN A 125 10.52 -1.81 -5.71
N GLY A 126 9.80 -2.08 -6.80
CA GLY A 126 9.43 -3.45 -7.19
C GLY A 126 10.63 -4.23 -7.75
N TYR A 127 10.82 -5.48 -7.32
CA TYR A 127 11.82 -6.37 -7.91
C TYR A 127 11.29 -7.19 -9.10
N ARG A 128 9.97 -7.14 -9.34
CA ARG A 128 9.29 -7.80 -10.45
C ARG A 128 8.60 -6.76 -11.30
N ALA A 129 8.63 -6.96 -12.61
CA ALA A 129 7.88 -6.13 -13.54
C ALA A 129 6.38 -6.18 -13.15
N PRO A 130 5.70 -5.02 -13.04
CA PRO A 130 4.30 -4.98 -12.68
C PRO A 130 3.44 -5.80 -13.64
N SER A 131 2.31 -6.31 -13.13
CA SER A 131 1.41 -7.20 -13.85
C SER A 131 0.94 -6.68 -15.21
N PHE A 132 0.80 -5.35 -15.37
CA PHE A 132 0.44 -4.72 -16.64
C PHE A 132 1.55 -4.79 -17.70
N ALA A 133 2.80 -4.99 -17.28
CA ALA A 133 3.93 -5.17 -18.17
C ALA A 133 4.01 -6.59 -18.74
N ARG A 134 3.14 -7.52 -18.31
CA ARG A 134 3.00 -8.89 -18.88
C ARG A 134 2.37 -8.82 -20.28
N GLY A 135 3.16 -8.37 -21.25
CA GLY A 135 2.74 -8.20 -22.64
C GLY A 135 3.57 -7.15 -23.38
N LEU A 136 4.25 -6.27 -22.63
CA LEU A 136 5.17 -5.31 -23.22
C LEU A 136 6.46 -5.99 -23.72
N PRO A 137 7.08 -5.46 -24.79
CA PRO A 137 8.38 -5.94 -25.28
C PRO A 137 9.45 -5.97 -24.18
N GLN A 138 10.43 -6.88 -24.30
CA GLN A 138 11.48 -7.14 -23.30
C GLN A 138 12.19 -5.86 -22.82
N LYS A 139 12.44 -4.90 -23.72
CA LYS A 139 13.06 -3.61 -23.42
C LYS A 139 12.33 -2.78 -22.35
N PHE A 140 11.02 -2.93 -22.24
CA PHE A 140 10.20 -2.24 -21.24
C PHE A 140 10.20 -2.98 -19.89
N LYS A 141 10.52 -4.27 -19.87
CA LYS A 141 10.55 -5.10 -18.64
C LYS A 141 11.89 -5.02 -17.92
N THR A 142 12.99 -4.82 -18.65
CA THR A 142 14.36 -4.80 -18.10
C THR A 142 14.61 -3.58 -17.21
N ASN A 143 14.06 -2.41 -17.58
CA ASN A 143 14.24 -1.19 -16.78
C ASN A 143 13.40 -1.20 -15.50
N GLN A 144 12.24 -1.85 -15.53
CA GLN A 144 11.29 -1.81 -14.42
C GLN A 144 11.74 -2.52 -13.15
N ASN A 145 12.84 -3.27 -13.15
CA ASN A 145 13.41 -3.84 -11.91
C ASN A 145 14.56 -3.00 -11.33
N ILE A 146 14.96 -1.95 -12.03
CA ILE A 146 16.06 -1.06 -11.63
C ILE A 146 15.49 0.03 -10.73
N VAL A 147 16.20 0.35 -9.65
CA VAL A 147 15.84 1.48 -8.78
C VAL A 147 15.90 2.77 -9.59
N SER A 148 14.84 3.57 -9.49
CA SER A 148 14.74 4.88 -10.14
C SER A 148 15.98 5.76 -9.93
N ALA A 149 16.42 6.43 -11.00
CA ALA A 149 17.48 7.41 -10.95
C ALA A 149 17.22 8.51 -9.91
N PHE A 150 15.98 8.95 -9.74
CA PHE A 150 15.61 9.99 -8.77
C PHE A 150 15.96 9.59 -7.33
N VAL A 151 15.84 8.31 -6.95
CA VAL A 151 16.23 7.85 -5.60
C VAL A 151 17.73 8.06 -5.37
N LYS A 152 18.54 7.80 -6.39
CA LYS A 152 20.00 8.01 -6.33
C LYS A 152 20.34 9.50 -6.30
N GLU A 153 19.70 10.29 -7.15
CA GLU A 153 19.92 11.75 -7.26
C GLU A 153 19.59 12.49 -5.97
N MET A 154 18.50 12.10 -5.28
CA MET A 154 18.10 12.72 -4.02
C MET A 154 19.07 12.42 -2.87
N LYS A 155 20.07 11.55 -3.07
CA LYS A 155 21.06 11.12 -2.07
C LYS A 155 20.41 10.70 -0.75
N ILE A 156 19.18 10.19 -0.81
CA ILE A 156 18.48 9.68 0.35
C ILE A 156 19.33 8.52 0.85
N LYS A 157 19.94 8.70 2.03
CA LYS A 157 20.63 7.62 2.71
C LYS A 157 19.56 6.60 3.02
N ALA A 158 19.44 5.58 2.16
CA ALA A 158 18.66 4.41 2.46
C ALA A 158 19.36 3.74 3.64
N GLU A 159 19.05 4.17 4.86
CA GLU A 159 19.15 3.28 6.00
C GLU A 159 18.33 2.07 5.59
N ARG A 160 19.04 1.00 5.20
CA ARG A 160 18.47 -0.25 4.69
C ARG A 160 17.70 -0.92 5.82
N PHE A 161 16.59 -0.33 6.25
CA PHE A 161 15.66 -0.97 7.14
C PHE A 161 14.92 -1.99 6.32
N ALA A 162 15.32 -3.25 6.54
CA ALA A 162 14.71 -4.48 6.11
C ALA A 162 14.24 -4.45 4.65
N GLN A 163 14.93 -5.20 3.81
CA GLN A 163 14.27 -5.79 2.66
C GLN A 163 12.87 -6.25 3.12
N PHE A 164 11.80 -5.61 2.64
CA PHE A 164 10.46 -6.21 2.59
C PHE A 164 10.48 -7.42 1.61
N ARG A 165 11.61 -8.12 1.48
CA ARG A 165 11.66 -9.51 1.06
C ARG A 165 10.93 -10.24 2.15
N LYS A 166 9.64 -10.44 1.95
CA LYS A 166 8.87 -11.54 2.50
C LYS A 166 7.46 -11.44 1.90
N LEU A 167 7.37 -11.46 0.57
CA LEU A 167 6.16 -11.88 -0.14
C LEU A 167 6.56 -13.09 -0.98
N ASP A 168 5.88 -14.23 -0.81
CA ASP A 168 6.03 -15.35 -1.73
C ASP A 168 5.37 -15.05 -3.09
N GLU A 169 5.58 -15.92 -4.06
CA GLU A 169 4.99 -15.79 -5.41
C GLU A 169 3.44 -15.84 -5.39
N THR A 170 2.85 -16.21 -4.24
CA THR A 170 1.41 -16.25 -4.01
C THR A 170 0.88 -15.00 -3.28
N GLY A 171 1.74 -14.03 -2.99
CA GLY A 171 1.35 -12.77 -2.33
C GLY A 171 1.11 -12.90 -0.83
N LYS A 172 1.53 -13.99 -0.18
CA LYS A 172 1.50 -14.12 1.27
C LYS A 172 2.80 -13.61 1.87
N LEU A 173 2.69 -12.99 3.05
CA LEU A 173 3.85 -12.57 3.83
C LEU A 173 4.71 -13.80 4.13
N ASN A 174 5.82 -13.93 3.40
CA ASN A 174 6.75 -15.02 3.59
C ASN A 174 7.29 -14.88 5.02
N TYR A 175 7.29 -15.92 5.81
CA TYR A 175 8.18 -16.00 6.97
C TYR A 175 8.87 -17.33 6.85
N THR A 176 9.64 -17.49 5.78
CA THR A 176 10.68 -18.50 5.73
C THR A 176 11.83 -17.98 6.58
N LYS A 177 11.79 -18.28 7.88
CA LYS A 177 13.02 -18.75 8.50
C LYS A 177 13.35 -20.03 7.75
N ASP A 178 14.58 -20.18 7.29
CA ASP A 178 15.04 -21.47 6.82
C ASP A 178 14.65 -22.51 7.88
N LYS A 179 14.05 -23.62 7.43
CA LYS A 179 13.64 -24.74 8.28
C LYS A 179 14.84 -25.43 8.97
N SER A 180 16.03 -24.84 8.95
CA SER A 180 17.30 -25.47 9.29
C SER A 180 17.98 -24.92 10.55
N GLU A 181 17.28 -24.17 11.40
CA GLU A 181 17.71 -24.00 12.79
C GLU A 181 16.55 -24.35 13.71
N ILE A 182 16.59 -25.57 14.27
CA ILE A 182 15.84 -25.89 15.48
C ILE A 182 16.48 -25.01 16.56
N VAL A 183 15.97 -23.79 16.73
CA VAL A 183 16.46 -22.88 17.77
C VAL A 183 15.91 -23.41 19.08
N GLU A 184 16.76 -24.10 19.83
CA GLU A 184 16.46 -24.45 21.21
C GLU A 184 16.48 -23.17 22.06
N PHE A 185 15.37 -22.94 22.76
CA PHE A 185 15.23 -21.84 23.71
C PHE A 185 15.57 -22.32 25.10
N VAL A 186 16.28 -21.47 25.85
CA VAL A 186 16.56 -21.62 27.28
C VAL A 186 15.88 -20.49 28.04
N ALA A 187 15.47 -20.76 29.29
CA ALA A 187 14.96 -19.71 30.16
C ALA A 187 16.07 -18.66 30.40
N GLY A 188 15.77 -17.39 30.14
CA GLY A 188 16.72 -16.28 30.12
C GLY A 188 17.08 -15.75 28.73
N ASP A 189 16.78 -16.50 27.66
CA ASP A 189 17.04 -16.06 26.28
C ASP A 189 16.29 -14.76 25.96
N GLN A 190 16.95 -13.88 25.21
CA GLN A 190 16.30 -12.68 24.69
C GLN A 190 15.72 -12.97 23.31
N ILE A 191 14.46 -12.61 23.13
CA ILE A 191 13.76 -12.76 21.86
C ILE A 191 13.17 -11.43 21.38
N ASN A 192 13.04 -11.29 20.07
CA ASN A 192 12.26 -10.24 19.44
C ASN A 192 11.00 -10.85 18.82
N HIS A 193 9.85 -10.20 19.02
CA HIS A 193 8.60 -10.61 18.41
C HIS A 193 7.99 -9.48 17.58
N LEU A 194 7.61 -9.78 16.34
CA LEU A 194 7.11 -8.78 15.38
C LEU A 194 5.99 -7.87 15.93
N LYS A 195 5.07 -8.42 16.72
CA LYS A 195 3.91 -7.69 17.28
C LYS A 195 4.17 -7.10 18.66
N PHE A 196 5.05 -7.72 19.44
CA PHE A 196 5.16 -7.46 20.89
C PHE A 196 6.52 -6.88 21.29
N GLY A 197 7.43 -6.74 20.32
CA GLY A 197 8.76 -6.19 20.52
C GLY A 197 9.69 -7.15 21.24
N ARG A 198 10.65 -6.58 21.95
CA ARG A 198 11.67 -7.35 22.69
C ARG A 198 11.11 -7.95 23.97
N GLY A 199 11.52 -9.17 24.27
CA GLY A 199 11.14 -9.87 25.50
C GLY A 199 12.16 -10.90 25.94
N ILE A 200 11.96 -11.43 27.14
CA ILE A 200 12.80 -12.46 27.75
C ILE A 200 11.99 -13.73 27.99
N VAL A 201 12.58 -14.89 27.67
CA VAL A 201 11.98 -16.19 27.94
C VAL A 201 12.04 -16.47 29.45
N LEU A 202 10.89 -16.63 30.08
CA LEU A 202 10.77 -16.97 31.50
C LEU A 202 10.74 -18.48 31.72
N GLU A 203 10.02 -19.21 30.86
CA GLU A 203 9.82 -20.65 31.00
C GLU A 203 9.76 -21.30 29.62
N VAL A 204 10.37 -22.48 29.49
CA VAL A 204 10.35 -23.28 28.27
C VAL A 204 9.58 -24.57 28.56
N ARG A 205 8.45 -24.75 27.87
CA ARG A 205 7.64 -25.98 27.89
C ARG A 205 7.95 -26.84 26.67
N ILE A 206 7.28 -27.96 26.49
CA ILE A 206 7.53 -28.91 25.39
C ILE A 206 7.37 -28.20 24.02
N ASP A 207 6.22 -27.56 23.77
CA ASP A 207 5.91 -26.91 22.49
C ASP A 207 5.85 -25.38 22.54
N SER A 208 5.90 -24.79 23.73
CA SER A 208 5.70 -23.35 23.92
C SER A 208 6.72 -22.72 24.85
N ILE A 209 6.95 -21.43 24.69
CA ILE A 209 7.74 -20.57 25.57
C ILE A 209 6.84 -19.51 26.20
N LEU A 210 7.08 -19.19 27.46
CA LEU A 210 6.44 -18.10 28.16
C LEU A 210 7.41 -16.91 28.17
N VAL A 211 6.99 -15.79 27.60
CA VAL A 211 7.85 -14.63 27.33
C VAL A 211 7.25 -13.40 27.98
N LYS A 212 8.09 -12.62 28.65
CA LYS A 212 7.74 -11.28 29.14
C LYS A 212 8.29 -10.22 28.18
N PHE A 213 7.39 -9.44 27.60
CA PHE A 213 7.72 -8.36 26.67
C PHE A 213 7.95 -7.04 27.39
N PHE A 214 9.01 -6.32 27.03
CA PHE A 214 9.40 -5.06 27.66
C PHE A 214 8.53 -3.87 27.24
N GLU A 215 7.96 -3.94 26.03
CA GLU A 215 7.17 -2.85 25.45
C GLU A 215 5.71 -2.83 25.94
N ILE A 216 5.29 -3.87 26.67
CA ILE A 216 3.92 -4.01 27.18
C ILE A 216 3.96 -3.94 28.71
N PRO A 217 3.46 -2.85 29.32
CA PRO A 217 3.51 -2.68 30.77
C PRO A 217 2.54 -3.61 31.52
N GLY A 218 2.98 -4.06 32.71
CA GLY A 218 2.21 -4.90 33.64
C GLY A 218 2.13 -6.38 33.26
N ASP A 219 1.25 -7.12 33.95
CA ASP A 219 1.07 -8.57 33.73
C ASP A 219 0.54 -8.93 32.34
N LYS A 220 0.02 -7.94 31.59
CA LYS A 220 -0.38 -8.09 30.19
C LYS A 220 0.79 -8.33 29.25
N GLY A 221 2.02 -8.04 29.69
CA GLY A 221 3.26 -8.26 28.93
C GLY A 221 3.74 -9.72 28.92
N ILE A 222 3.13 -10.60 29.71
CA ILE A 222 3.45 -12.02 29.71
C ILE A 222 2.57 -12.75 28.68
N LYS A 223 3.20 -13.44 27.74
CA LYS A 223 2.53 -14.19 26.67
C LYS A 223 3.14 -15.57 26.49
N THR A 224 2.30 -16.55 26.22
CA THR A 224 2.70 -17.88 25.79
C THR A 224 2.76 -17.92 24.27
N LEU A 225 3.89 -18.35 23.71
CA LEU A 225 4.11 -18.47 22.27
C LEU A 225 4.56 -19.90 21.93
N ILE A 226 4.21 -20.38 20.74
CA ILE A 226 4.68 -21.68 20.26
C ILE A 226 6.15 -21.54 19.83
N LYS A 227 7.03 -22.48 20.20
CA LYS A 227 8.48 -22.44 19.86
C LYS A 227 8.75 -22.28 18.37
N THR A 228 7.90 -22.88 17.54
CA THR A 228 8.00 -22.84 16.07
C THR A 228 7.33 -21.62 15.45
N HIS A 229 6.83 -20.67 16.27
CA HIS A 229 6.10 -19.53 15.76
C HIS A 229 7.03 -18.59 14.99
N LYS A 230 6.65 -18.32 13.74
CA LYS A 230 7.47 -17.65 12.72
C LYS A 230 7.82 -16.18 13.03
N SER A 231 7.19 -15.59 14.03
CA SER A 231 7.40 -14.21 14.44
C SER A 231 8.39 -14.07 15.59
N ILE A 232 9.07 -15.15 16.02
CA ILE A 232 10.05 -15.15 17.10
C ILE A 232 11.46 -15.20 16.51
N ASP A 233 12.29 -14.22 16.88
CA ASP A 233 13.72 -14.19 16.57
C ASP A 233 14.53 -14.20 17.87
N LYS A 234 15.40 -15.20 18.07
CA LYS A 234 16.34 -15.23 19.20
C LYS A 234 17.46 -14.22 18.95
N ILE A 235 17.72 -13.38 19.92
CA ILE A 235 18.76 -12.33 19.87
C ILE A 235 20.05 -12.86 20.49
N THR A 236 19.93 -13.52 21.65
CA THR A 236 21.02 -14.04 22.47
C THR A 236 20.59 -15.31 23.17
#